data_AF-A0A3M2ABD1-F1
#
_entry.id   AF-A0A3M2ABD1-F1
#
_cell.length_a   1.000
_cell.length_b   1.000
_cell.length_c   1.000
_cell.angle_alpha   90.00
_cell.angle_beta   90.00
_cell.angle_gamma   90.00
#
_symmetry.space_group_name_H-M   'P 1'
#
loop_
_entity.id
_entity.type
_entity.pdbx_description
1 polymer ?
#
loop_
_entity_poly.entity_id
_entity_poly.type
_entity_poly.pdbx_seq_one_letter_code
_entity_poly.pdbx_strand_id
1 'polypeptide(L)'
;MGTTIHSTHVQQPAINEPLPEVHLLRQRLRDLNAWPEAGDELLALLSVSRWSASEVSTGDLEWLPQVVKDALAGKDIGAQYPAFFQKLLTNGRLRQLFLENLDHFQKMA
;
A
#
# COMPACT_ATOMS: atom_id res chain seq x y z
N MET A 1 -7.91 -27.69 46.56
CA MET A 1 -6.79 -28.19 45.72
C MET A 1 -7.39 -28.63 44.40
N GLY A 2 -7.11 -28.11 43.21
CA GLY A 2 -6.28 -27.01 42.73
C GLY A 2 -6.77 -26.65 41.32
N THR A 3 -6.74 -25.34 41.05
CA THR A 3 -6.67 -24.64 39.74
C THR A 3 -7.62 -25.00 38.59
N THR A 4 -8.61 -24.13 38.43
CA THR A 4 -9.07 -23.53 37.16
C THR A 4 -7.93 -23.34 36.15
N ILE A 5 -8.09 -23.87 34.94
CA ILE A 5 -7.37 -23.37 33.76
C ILE A 5 -8.41 -22.77 32.83
N HIS A 6 -8.60 -21.46 32.95
CA HIS A 6 -9.07 -20.66 31.83
C HIS A 6 -8.03 -20.82 30.72
N SER A 7 -8.42 -21.45 29.62
CA SER A 7 -7.64 -21.40 28.38
C SER A 7 -7.79 -20.01 27.77
N THR A 8 -7.20 -19.00 28.41
CA THR A 8 -6.82 -17.76 27.74
C THR A 8 -5.54 -18.08 26.97
N HIS A 9 -5.67 -18.74 25.83
CA HIS A 9 -4.56 -18.90 24.91
C HIS A 9 -4.85 -18.10 23.65
N VAL A 10 -4.54 -16.81 23.78
CA VAL A 10 -4.05 -15.92 22.73
C VAL A 10 -4.76 -16.11 21.40
N GLN A 11 -5.80 -15.31 21.19
CA GLN A 11 -6.17 -14.87 19.86
C GLN A 11 -4.90 -14.29 19.23
N GLN A 12 -4.19 -15.12 18.46
CA GLN A 12 -3.07 -14.66 17.64
C GLN A 12 -3.64 -13.52 16.80
N PRO A 13 -3.15 -12.27 16.93
CA PRO A 13 -3.68 -11.17 16.15
C PRO A 13 -3.22 -11.41 14.73
N ALA A 14 -4.04 -12.08 13.92
CA ALA A 14 -3.96 -12.20 12.47
C ALA A 14 -2.59 -11.84 11.88
N ILE A 15 -1.58 -12.62 12.26
CA ILE A 15 -0.18 -12.46 11.84
C ILE A 15 -0.07 -13.10 10.48
N ASN A 16 -0.80 -12.55 9.49
CA ASN A 16 -0.78 -12.82 8.06
C ASN A 16 -1.95 -12.10 7.34
N GLU A 17 -2.68 -11.17 7.99
CA GLU A 17 -3.57 -10.29 7.22
C GLU A 17 -2.69 -9.39 6.35
N PRO A 18 -2.71 -9.55 5.01
CA PRO A 18 -2.02 -8.60 4.18
C PRO A 18 -2.71 -7.26 4.40
N LEU A 19 -1.91 -6.23 4.70
CA LEU A 19 -2.39 -4.89 5.03
C LEU A 19 -3.54 -4.51 4.06
N PRO A 20 -4.79 -4.34 4.53
CA PRO A 20 -5.97 -4.23 3.66
C PRO A 20 -5.84 -3.07 2.67
N GLU A 21 -5.06 -2.06 3.06
CA GLU A 21 -4.73 -0.88 2.27
C GLU A 21 -3.87 -1.18 1.03
N VAL A 22 -3.00 -2.20 1.08
CA VAL A 22 -2.18 -2.57 -0.08
C VAL A 22 -3.00 -3.33 -1.11
N HIS A 23 -3.89 -4.21 -0.66
CA HIS A 23 -4.84 -4.90 -1.53
C HIS A 23 -5.77 -3.90 -2.21
N LEU A 24 -6.27 -2.93 -1.45
CA LEU A 24 -7.10 -1.84 -1.99
C LEU A 24 -6.33 -1.01 -3.02
N LEU A 25 -5.07 -0.64 -2.73
CA LEU A 25 -4.19 0.05 -3.68
C LEU A 25 -4.01 -0.73 -4.97
N ARG A 26 -3.63 -2.01 -4.87
CA ARG A 26 -3.45 -2.88 -6.03
C ARG A 26 -4.72 -2.95 -6.87
N GLN A 27 -5.87 -3.15 -6.23
CA GLN A 27 -7.13 -3.26 -6.95
C GLN A 27 -7.47 -1.96 -7.69
N ARG A 28 -7.31 -0.80 -7.05
CA ARG A 28 -7.56 0.51 -7.67
C ARG A 28 -6.63 0.78 -8.84
N LEU A 29 -5.34 0.49 -8.68
CA LEU A 29 -4.37 0.68 -9.76
C LEU A 29 -4.58 -0.31 -10.92
N ARG A 30 -5.02 -1.54 -10.65
CA ARG A 30 -5.37 -2.50 -11.70
C ARG A 30 -6.61 -2.07 -12.48
N ASP A 31 -7.63 -1.56 -11.80
CA ASP A 31 -8.84 -1.01 -12.44
C ASP A 31 -8.48 0.14 -13.41
N LEU A 32 -7.49 0.94 -13.02
CA LEU A 32 -6.96 2.04 -13.83
C LEU A 32 -5.92 1.61 -14.88
N ASN A 33 -5.56 0.32 -14.98
CA ASN A 33 -4.45 -0.17 -15.82
C ASN A 33 -3.09 0.50 -15.52
N ALA A 34 -2.90 1.00 -14.30
CA ALA A 34 -1.70 1.68 -13.83
C ALA A 34 -0.81 0.79 -12.95
N TRP A 35 -1.25 -0.43 -12.65
CA TRP A 35 -0.52 -1.36 -11.80
C TRP A 35 0.60 -2.07 -12.58
N PRO A 36 1.86 -1.96 -12.13
CA PRO A 36 2.97 -2.69 -12.72
C PRO A 36 2.90 -4.19 -12.47
N GLU A 37 3.35 -4.98 -13.44
CA GLU A 37 3.56 -6.43 -13.27
C GLU A 37 4.55 -6.72 -12.12
N ALA A 38 5.64 -5.93 -12.05
CA ALA A 38 6.61 -5.96 -10.96
C ALA A 38 6.03 -5.57 -9.58
N GLY A 39 4.82 -4.99 -9.53
CA GLY A 39 4.17 -4.61 -8.29
C GLY A 39 3.66 -5.80 -7.49
N ASP A 40 3.24 -6.86 -8.16
CA ASP A 40 2.85 -8.11 -7.52
C ASP A 40 4.07 -8.81 -6.88
N GLU A 41 5.22 -8.81 -7.56
CA GLU A 41 6.48 -9.34 -7.02
C GLU A 41 6.95 -8.53 -5.81
N LEU A 42 6.93 -7.19 -5.92
CA LEU A 42 7.32 -6.32 -4.82
C LEU A 42 6.38 -6.47 -3.62
N LEU A 43 5.07 -6.65 -3.87
CA LEU A 43 4.10 -6.93 -2.81
C LEU A 43 4.38 -8.26 -2.10
N ALA A 44 4.66 -9.32 -2.86
CA ALA A 44 5.01 -10.63 -2.30
C ALA A 44 6.27 -10.56 -1.44
N LEU A 45 7.28 -9.76 -1.85
CA LEU A 45 8.49 -9.52 -1.06
C LEU A 45 8.20 -8.76 0.24
N LEU A 46 7.25 -7.83 0.24
CA LEU A 46 6.87 -7.04 1.41
C LEU A 46 6.07 -7.85 2.45
N SER A 47 5.30 -8.85 2.02
CA SER A 47 4.62 -9.77 2.95
C SER A 47 5.61 -10.58 3.80
N VAL A 48 6.81 -10.82 3.29
CA VAL A 48 7.85 -11.63 3.97
C VAL A 48 8.76 -10.78 4.87
N SER A 49 8.89 -9.48 4.58
CA SER A 49 9.89 -8.64 5.21
C SER A 49 9.22 -7.40 5.81
N ARG A 50 9.22 -7.30 7.14
CA ARG A 50 8.80 -6.09 7.88
C ARG A 50 9.80 -4.97 7.59
N TRP A 51 9.67 -4.32 6.44
CA TRP A 51 10.52 -3.19 6.07
C TRP A 51 10.11 -2.00 6.92
N SER A 52 11.08 -1.46 7.66
CA SER A 52 10.91 -0.19 8.37
C SER A 52 10.64 0.89 7.33
N ALA A 53 9.41 1.40 7.32
CA ALA A 53 9.03 2.50 6.44
C ALA A 53 9.96 3.69 6.71
N SER A 54 10.74 4.08 5.70
CA SER A 54 11.46 5.35 5.76
C SER A 54 10.43 6.48 5.90
N GLU A 55 10.75 7.49 6.72
CA GLU A 55 9.86 8.62 6.94
C GLU A 55 9.46 9.26 5.59
N VAL A 56 8.19 9.63 5.45
CA VAL A 56 7.69 10.33 4.25
C VAL A 56 8.45 11.65 4.15
N SER A 57 9.23 11.83 3.08
CA SER A 57 9.92 13.09 2.86
C SER A 57 8.98 14.09 2.19
N THR A 58 9.19 15.38 2.42
CA THR A 58 8.44 16.45 1.76
C THR A 58 8.47 16.30 0.24
N GLY A 59 9.60 15.89 -0.34
CA GLY A 59 9.70 15.63 -1.77
C GLY A 59 8.72 14.56 -2.26
N ASP A 60 8.49 13.48 -1.49
CA ASP A 60 7.53 12.45 -1.87
C ASP A 60 6.09 13.02 -1.95
N LEU A 61 5.74 13.94 -1.05
CA LEU A 61 4.43 14.59 -1.07
C LEU A 61 4.25 15.53 -2.28
N GLU A 62 5.33 16.14 -2.77
CA GLU A 62 5.29 16.96 -3.98
C GLU A 62 5.06 16.13 -5.25
N TRP A 63 5.59 14.91 -5.30
CA TRP A 63 5.37 13.99 -6.42
C TRP A 63 4.00 13.30 -6.38
N LEU A 64 3.40 13.13 -5.19
CA LEU A 64 2.11 12.47 -5.00
C LEU A 64 1.02 12.90 -6.02
N PRO A 65 0.68 14.20 -6.20
CA PRO A 65 -0.36 14.60 -7.14
C PRO A 65 -0.02 14.27 -8.60
N GLN A 66 1.26 14.30 -8.98
CA GLN A 66 1.70 13.93 -10.33
C GLN A 66 1.54 12.42 -10.56
N VAL A 67 2.02 11.61 -9.63
CA VAL A 67 1.91 10.14 -9.71
C VAL A 67 0.45 9.70 -9.73
N VAL A 68 -0.43 10.35 -8.95
CA VAL A 68 -1.87 10.08 -8.96
C VAL A 68 -2.49 10.40 -10.33
N LYS A 69 -2.15 11.55 -10.93
CA LYS A 69 -2.63 11.90 -12.28
C LYS A 69 -2.17 10.89 -13.33
N ASP A 70 -0.92 10.47 -13.28
CA ASP A 70 -0.39 9.48 -14.21
C ASP A 70 -1.05 8.11 -13.99
N ALA A 71 -1.32 7.72 -12.75
CA ALA A 71 -2.11 6.53 -12.45
C ALA A 71 -3.54 6.60 -13.01
N LEU A 72 -4.21 7.74 -12.88
CA LEU A 72 -5.56 7.96 -13.45
C LEU A 72 -5.56 7.95 -14.98
N ALA A 73 -4.45 8.35 -15.60
CA ALA A 73 -4.24 8.26 -17.04
C ALA A 73 -3.90 6.82 -17.50
N GLY A 74 -3.88 5.84 -16.58
CA GLY A 74 -3.51 4.46 -16.85
C GLY A 74 -2.05 4.24 -17.22
N LYS A 75 -1.17 5.13 -16.74
CA LYS A 75 0.27 4.95 -16.88
C LYS A 75 0.78 4.05 -15.77
N ASP A 76 1.71 3.18 -16.15
CA ASP A 76 2.41 2.30 -15.22
C ASP A 76 3.29 3.12 -14.25
N ILE A 77 2.82 3.26 -13.01
CA ILE A 77 3.54 4.04 -12.01
C ILE A 77 4.77 3.33 -11.45
N GLY A 78 4.84 2.00 -11.56
CA GLY A 78 6.01 1.24 -11.14
C GLY A 78 7.18 1.41 -12.09
N ALA A 79 6.90 1.50 -13.39
CA ALA A 79 7.87 1.77 -14.42
C ALA A 79 8.30 3.25 -14.44
N GLN A 80 7.35 4.18 -14.27
CA GLN A 80 7.67 5.62 -14.29
C GLN A 80 8.26 6.12 -12.98
N TYR A 81 7.83 5.58 -11.85
CA TYR A 81 8.23 6.03 -10.52
C TYR A 81 8.60 4.86 -9.60
N PRO A 82 9.60 4.02 -9.94
CA PRO A 82 9.93 2.80 -9.20
C PRO A 82 10.28 3.08 -7.73
N ALA A 83 11.07 4.13 -7.46
CA ALA A 83 11.45 4.51 -6.11
C ALA A 83 10.25 5.02 -5.28
N PHE A 84 9.34 5.78 -5.92
CA PHE A 84 8.13 6.26 -5.28
C PHE A 84 7.17 5.11 -5.00
N PHE A 85 7.00 4.20 -5.96
CA PHE A 85 6.15 3.03 -5.84
C PHE A 85 6.62 2.09 -4.72
N GLN A 86 7.93 1.87 -4.59
CA GLN A 86 8.49 1.14 -3.45
C GLN A 86 8.17 1.84 -2.11
N LYS A 87 8.30 3.16 -2.03
CA LYS A 87 7.91 3.93 -0.84
C LYS A 87 6.41 3.84 -0.58
N LEU A 88 5.57 3.87 -1.61
CA LEU A 88 4.13 3.76 -1.52
C LEU A 88 3.69 2.40 -0.95
N LEU A 89 4.38 1.32 -1.36
CA LEU A 89 4.11 -0.01 -0.85
C LEU A 89 4.66 -0.24 0.56
N THR A 90 5.72 0.46 0.97
CA THR A 90 6.36 0.30 2.28
C THR A 90 5.82 1.24 3.35
N ASN A 91 5.35 2.43 2.96
CA ASN A 91 4.89 3.48 3.86
C ASN A 91 3.36 3.57 3.86
N GLY A 92 2.73 3.16 4.97
CA GLY A 92 1.28 3.19 5.12
C GLY A 92 0.67 4.59 5.01
N ARG A 93 1.34 5.62 5.52
CA ARG A 93 0.84 7.01 5.46
C ARG A 93 0.83 7.55 4.04
N LEU A 94 1.91 7.32 3.28
CA LEU A 94 1.97 7.72 1.86
C LEU A 94 0.91 6.99 1.05
N ARG A 95 0.67 5.71 1.38
CA ARG A 95 -0.36 4.89 0.74
C ARG A 95 -1.77 5.43 0.97
N GLN A 96 -2.11 5.76 2.21
CA GLN A 96 -3.39 6.37 2.55
C GLN A 96 -3.59 7.66 1.77
N LEU A 97 -2.62 8.57 1.82
CA LEU A 97 -2.68 9.84 1.10
C LEU A 97 -2.89 9.64 -0.40
N PHE A 98 -2.19 8.67 -1.00
CA PHE A 98 -2.34 8.35 -2.41
C PHE A 98 -3.74 7.82 -2.74
N LEU A 99 -4.29 6.93 -1.90
CA LEU A 99 -5.65 6.41 -2.05
C LEU A 99 -6.70 7.49 -1.88
N GLU A 100 -6.54 8.37 -0.89
CA GLU A 100 -7.41 9.53 -0.69
C GLU A 100 -7.39 10.45 -1.91
N ASN A 101 -6.22 10.72 -2.48
CA ASN A 101 -6.11 11.52 -3.70
C ASN A 101 -6.76 10.80 -4.88
N LEU A 102 -6.50 9.51 -5.09
CA LEU A 102 -7.15 8.73 -6.14
C LEU A 102 -8.68 8.78 -6.04
N ASP A 103 -9.24 8.57 -4.84
CA ASP A 103 -10.69 8.63 -4.60
C ASP A 103 -11.23 10.05 -4.85
N HIS A 104 -10.52 11.07 -4.38
CA HIS A 104 -10.90 12.47 -4.57
C HIS A 104 -10.96 12.85 -6.06
N PHE A 105 -9.97 12.42 -6.86
CA PHE A 105 -9.98 12.65 -8.30
C PHE A 105 -11.02 11.80 -9.03
N GLN A 106 -11.27 10.55 -8.61
CA GLN A 106 -12.32 9.70 -9.20
C GLN A 106 -13.73 10.26 -8.94
N LYS A 107 -13.96 10.96 -7.81
CA LYS A 107 -15.25 11.62 -7.53
C LYS A 107 -15.48 12.90 -8.35
N MET A 108 -14.43 13.48 -8.91
CA MET A 108 -14.50 14.71 -9.71
C MET A 108 -14.47 14.48 -11.22
N ALA A 109 -14.20 13.25 -11.66
CA ALA A 109 -14.20 12.82 -13.06
C ALA A 109 -15.58 12.28 -13.47
#